data_AF-A0A0Q9RH80-F1
#
_entry.id   AF-A0A0Q9RH80-F1
#
_cell.length_a   1.000
_cell.length_b   1.000
_cell.length_c   1.000
_cell.angle_alpha   90.00
_cell.angle_beta   90.00
_cell.angle_gamma   90.00
#
_symmetry.space_group_name_H-M   'P 1'
#
loop_
_entity.id
_entity.type
_entity.pdbx_description
1 polymer ?
#
loop_
_entity_poly.entity_id
_entity_poly.type
_entity_poly.pdbx_seq_one_letter_code
_entity_poly.pdbx_strand_id
1 'polypeptide(L)'
;MAERVAATRRNSVVEEGAPAPVLRDGSSLASSGTVSKRPDLRHCWYAGPHGRQAALLIGWRRVSPTAGWEGHIAVAAPDDDGWSIVTLWVGAGMLEAA
;
A
#
# COMPACT_ATOMS: atom_id res chain seq x y z
N MET A 1 19.98 14.81 25.08
CA MET A 1 19.50 15.99 24.32
C MET A 1 18.50 15.47 23.29
N ALA A 2 17.22 15.84 23.42
CA ALA A 2 16.14 15.32 22.57
C ALA A 2 15.80 16.35 21.49
N GLU A 3 15.99 15.98 20.22
CA GLU A 3 15.68 16.81 19.07
C GLU A 3 14.18 16.63 18.69
N ARG A 4 13.46 17.75 18.57
CA ARG A 4 12.03 17.78 18.20
C ARG A 4 11.90 17.84 16.68
N VAL A 5 11.32 16.81 16.07
CA VAL A 5 10.96 16.81 14.64
C VAL A 5 9.69 17.63 14.45
N ALA A 6 9.80 18.75 13.72
CA ALA A 6 8.68 19.62 13.38
C ALA A 6 7.90 19.06 12.17
N ALA A 7 6.65 18.66 12.39
CA ALA A 7 5.66 18.38 11.33
C ALA A 7 4.81 19.64 11.08
N THR A 8 4.51 19.96 9.78
CA THR A 8 3.55 20.96 9.22
C THR A 8 4.24 21.70 8.05
N ARG A 9 3.82 21.73 6.77
CA ARG A 9 2.56 22.06 6.03
C ARG A 9 2.90 21.84 4.52
N ARG A 10 2.02 21.81 3.50
CA ARG A 10 0.74 22.50 3.21
C ARG A 10 0.08 21.79 2.02
N ASN A 11 -1.24 21.62 2.09
CA ASN A 11 -2.14 21.27 1.00
C ASN A 11 -2.27 22.46 0.05
N SER A 12 -2.22 22.23 -1.26
CA SER A 12 -2.54 23.25 -2.28
C SER A 12 -3.49 22.63 -3.30
N VAL A 13 -4.78 22.88 -3.11
CA VAL A 13 -5.81 22.77 -4.14
C VAL A 13 -5.62 23.95 -5.09
N VAL A 14 -5.50 23.68 -6.39
CA VAL A 14 -5.81 24.63 -7.46
C VAL A 14 -6.82 23.93 -8.35
N GLU A 15 -8.10 24.28 -8.18
CA GLU A 15 -9.09 24.18 -9.25
C GLU A 15 -8.91 25.40 -10.16
N GLU A 16 -8.71 25.19 -11.45
CA GLU A 16 -9.15 26.16 -12.47
C GLU A 16 -9.29 25.49 -13.85
N GLY A 17 -10.52 25.49 -14.39
CA GLY A 17 -10.78 25.64 -15.83
C GLY A 17 -10.88 24.38 -16.72
N ALA A 18 -12.10 23.86 -16.90
CA ALA A 18 -12.48 23.05 -18.06
C ALA A 18 -12.66 23.94 -19.32
N PRO A 19 -12.50 23.37 -20.54
CA PRO A 19 -13.71 23.01 -21.29
C PRO A 19 -13.64 21.67 -22.07
N ALA A 20 -14.71 20.88 -21.90
CA ALA A 20 -15.49 20.02 -22.81
C ALA A 20 -14.86 19.13 -23.93
N PRO A 21 -15.57 18.04 -24.33
CA PRO A 21 -14.98 16.78 -24.79
C PRO A 21 -14.88 16.67 -26.32
N VAL A 22 -13.81 16.04 -26.81
CA VAL A 22 -13.72 15.51 -28.17
C VAL A 22 -13.89 14.00 -28.16
N LEU A 23 -15.06 13.54 -28.63
CA LEU A 23 -15.27 12.15 -29.05
C LEU A 23 -14.27 11.82 -30.16
N ARG A 24 -13.38 10.86 -29.88
CA ARG A 24 -12.71 10.07 -30.91
C ARG A 24 -13.16 8.63 -30.74
N ASP A 25 -14.13 8.27 -31.57
CA ASP A 25 -14.49 6.90 -31.88
C ASP A 25 -13.29 6.22 -32.57
N GLY A 26 -13.00 5.00 -32.16
CA GLY A 26 -11.82 4.28 -32.62
C GLY A 26 -11.51 3.10 -31.73
N SER A 27 -12.35 2.06 -31.82
CA SER A 27 -12.04 0.70 -31.41
C SER A 27 -10.59 0.34 -31.73
N SER A 28 -9.75 0.35 -30.69
CA SER A 28 -8.43 -0.27 -30.73
C SER A 28 -8.46 -1.39 -29.70
N LEU A 29 -8.76 -2.58 -30.23
CA LEU A 29 -8.45 -3.91 -29.73
C LEU A 29 -7.71 -3.96 -28.39
N ALA A 30 -8.36 -4.65 -27.45
CA ALA A 30 -7.80 -5.30 -26.27
C ALA A 30 -6.28 -5.16 -26.16
N SER A 31 -5.83 -4.30 -25.23
CA SER A 31 -4.48 -4.41 -24.68
C SER A 31 -4.44 -5.67 -23.80
N SER A 32 -4.39 -6.83 -24.44
CA SER A 32 -3.84 -8.06 -23.90
C SER A 32 -2.34 -7.85 -23.72
N GLY A 33 -1.99 -7.07 -22.71
CA GLY A 33 -0.63 -6.83 -22.28
C GLY A 33 -0.64 -6.93 -20.77
N THR A 34 -0.04 -7.99 -20.24
CA THR A 34 0.34 -8.13 -18.84
C THR A 34 1.29 -7.01 -18.46
N VAL A 35 0.74 -5.82 -18.22
CA VAL A 35 1.46 -4.79 -17.47
C VAL A 35 1.63 -5.41 -16.09
N SER A 36 2.86 -5.79 -15.76
CA SER A 36 3.28 -6.05 -14.39
C SER A 36 3.11 -4.73 -13.64
N LYS A 37 1.85 -4.43 -13.29
CA LYS A 37 1.46 -3.27 -12.49
C LYS A 37 2.25 -3.44 -11.22
N ARG A 38 3.13 -2.47 -10.91
CA ARG A 38 3.83 -2.49 -9.61
C ARG A 38 2.79 -2.84 -8.55
N PRO A 39 3.05 -3.82 -7.66
CA PRO A 39 2.13 -4.13 -6.59
C PRO A 39 1.72 -2.83 -5.93
N ASP A 40 0.42 -2.63 -5.75
CA ASP A 40 -0.08 -1.36 -5.23
C ASP A 40 0.37 -1.24 -3.77
N LEU A 41 1.40 -0.42 -3.54
CA LEU A 41 1.96 -0.18 -2.22
C LEU A 41 0.95 0.64 -1.42
N ARG A 42 0.51 0.12 -0.28
CA ARG A 42 -0.55 0.76 0.51
C ARG A 42 -0.20 0.77 2.00
N HIS A 43 -0.44 1.92 2.64
CA HIS A 43 -0.41 2.00 4.09
C HIS A 43 -1.58 1.20 4.66
N CYS A 44 -1.30 0.39 5.68
CA CYS A 44 -2.31 -0.42 6.35
C CYS A 44 -2.01 -0.56 7.84
N TRP A 45 -3.00 -1.07 8.56
CA TRP A 45 -2.84 -1.51 9.93
C TRP A 45 -2.75 -3.02 9.96
N TYR A 46 -1.76 -3.53 10.70
CA TYR A 46 -1.55 -4.95 10.95
C TYR A 46 -1.96 -5.29 12.38
N ALA A 47 -2.88 -6.24 12.55
CA ALA A 47 -3.28 -6.77 13.85
C ALA A 47 -2.36 -7.93 14.28
N GLY A 48 -1.18 -7.58 14.80
CA GLY A 48 -0.14 -8.54 15.20
C GLY A 48 -0.20 -8.99 16.66
N PRO A 49 0.75 -9.85 17.08
CA PRO A 49 0.84 -10.35 18.47
C PRO A 49 0.96 -9.24 19.53
N HIS A 50 1.50 -8.09 19.15
CA HIS A 50 1.70 -6.93 20.01
C HIS A 50 0.61 -5.86 19.84
N GLY A 51 -0.53 -6.24 19.25
CA GLY A 51 -1.63 -5.34 18.95
C GLY A 51 -1.54 -4.73 17.54
N ARG A 52 -2.21 -3.59 17.36
CA ARG A 52 -2.32 -2.91 16.07
C ARG A 52 -1.06 -2.11 15.78
N GLN A 53 -0.40 -2.40 14.66
CA GLN A 53 0.85 -1.77 14.23
C GLN A 53 0.69 -1.16 12.83
N ALA A 54 1.35 -0.03 12.59
CA ALA A 54 1.41 0.56 11.25
C ALA A 54 2.31 -0.32 10.36
N ALA A 55 1.82 -0.66 9.18
CA ALA A 55 2.52 -1.50 8.23
C ALA A 55 2.39 -0.96 6.80
N LEU A 56 3.30 -1.42 5.95
CA LEU A 56 3.24 -1.18 4.51
C LEU A 56 2.93 -2.49 3.80
N LEU A 57 1.79 -2.56 3.11
CA LEU A 57 1.46 -3.66 2.23
C LEU A 57 2.29 -3.54 0.95
N ILE A 58 3.14 -4.53 0.72
CA ILE A 58 4.09 -4.57 -0.41
C ILE A 58 3.69 -5.59 -1.49
N GLY A 59 2.75 -6.48 -1.22
CA GLY A 59 2.24 -7.42 -2.22
C GLY A 59 1.14 -8.34 -1.71
N TRP A 60 0.56 -9.10 -2.64
CA TRP A 60 -0.45 -10.11 -2.37
C TRP A 60 -0.04 -11.44 -3.00
N ARG A 61 -0.37 -12.55 -2.34
CA ARG A 61 -0.26 -13.89 -2.92
C ARG A 61 -1.43 -14.76 -2.51
N ARG A 62 -1.60 -15.86 -3.24
CA ARG A 62 -2.36 -17.04 -2.83
C ARG A 62 -1.50 -18.26 -3.06
N VAL A 63 -1.40 -19.11 -2.05
CA VAL A 63 -0.60 -20.34 -2.13
C VAL A 63 -1.31 -21.44 -2.92
N SER A 64 -2.63 -21.39 -3.04
CA SER A 64 -3.43 -22.28 -3.89
C SER A 64 -4.73 -21.61 -4.35
N PRO A 65 -5.43 -22.16 -5.35
CA PRO A 65 -6.71 -21.62 -5.83
C PRO A 65 -7.84 -21.66 -4.79
N THR A 66 -7.73 -22.48 -3.76
CA THR A 66 -8.72 -22.59 -2.66
C THR A 66 -8.28 -21.87 -1.39
N ALA A 67 -6.99 -21.52 -1.27
CA ALA A 67 -6.47 -20.76 -0.14
C ALA A 67 -6.96 -19.30 -0.15
N GLY A 68 -7.03 -18.72 1.05
CA GLY A 68 -7.22 -17.29 1.23
C GLY A 68 -6.07 -16.46 0.67
N TRP A 69 -6.29 -15.15 0.54
CA TRP A 69 -5.25 -14.20 0.20
C TRP A 69 -4.35 -13.94 1.40
N GLU A 70 -3.04 -13.84 1.13
CA GLU A 70 -2.03 -13.39 2.08
C GLU A 70 -1.42 -12.09 1.59
N GLY A 71 -1.30 -11.12 2.49
CA GLY A 71 -0.60 -9.86 2.24
C GLY A 71 0.85 -9.99 2.68
N HIS A 72 1.78 -9.54 1.83
CA HIS A 72 3.17 -9.33 2.19
C HIS A 72 3.27 -7.94 2.77
N ILE A 73 3.71 -7.83 4.03
CA ILE A 73 3.83 -6.55 4.71
C ILE A 73 5.27 -6.29 5.16
N ALA A 74 5.63 -5.02 5.26
CA ALA A 74 6.78 -4.53 6.00
C ALA A 74 6.29 -3.83 7.28
N VAL A 75 6.86 -4.20 8.42
CA VAL A 75 6.52 -3.63 9.74
C VAL A 75 7.81 -3.38 10.54
N ALA A 76 7.80 -2.34 11.36
CA ALA A 76 8.90 -2.08 12.29
C ALA A 76 8.78 -2.99 13.53
N ALA A 77 9.87 -3.66 13.88
CA ALA A 77 9.97 -4.50 15.06
C ALA A 77 11.24 -4.13 15.86
N PRO A 78 11.18 -4.18 17.21
CA PRO A 78 12.36 -3.96 18.03
C PRO A 78 13.39 -5.09 17.81
N ASP A 79 14.67 -4.73 17.82
CA ASP A 79 15.81 -5.66 17.82
C ASP A 79 16.86 -5.24 18.87
N ASP A 80 17.96 -5.98 18.98
CA ASP A 80 19.01 -5.71 19.97
C ASP A 80 19.72 -4.36 19.76
N ASP A 81 19.69 -3.82 18.54
CA ASP A 81 20.36 -2.57 18.14
C ASP A 81 19.37 -1.38 18.02
N GLY A 82 18.08 -1.59 18.32
CA GLY A 82 17.01 -0.60 18.20
C GLY A 82 15.78 -1.13 17.46
N TRP A 83 15.66 -0.80 16.17
CA TRP A 83 14.49 -1.12 15.34
C TRP A 83 14.91 -1.65 13.97
N SER A 84 14.29 -2.75 13.56
CA SER A 84 14.41 -3.35 12.24
C SER A 84 13.11 -3.31 11.45
N ILE A 85 13.22 -3.27 10.13
CA ILE A 85 12.09 -3.52 9.23
C ILE A 85 12.08 -5.01 8.90
N VAL A 86 11.02 -5.69 9.32
CA VAL A 86 10.80 -7.10 9.00
C VAL A 86 9.68 -7.24 7.98
N THR A 87 9.86 -8.18 7.06
CA THR A 87 8.84 -8.52 6.08
C THR A 87 8.24 -9.89 6.38
N LEU A 88 6.92 -9.99 6.35
CA LEU A 88 6.21 -11.25 6.58
C LEU A 88 4.93 -11.36 5.76
N TRP A 89 4.50 -12.59 5.54
CA TRP A 89 3.21 -12.89 4.93
C TRP A 89 2.16 -13.10 6.02
N VAL A 90 1.03 -12.42 5.91
CA VAL A 90 -0.08 -12.49 6.87
C VAL A 90 -1.39 -12.70 6.15
N GLY A 91 -2.37 -13.34 6.80
CA GLY A 91 -3.70 -13.49 6.23
C GLY A 91 -4.36 -12.13 6.00
N ALA A 92 -5.12 -11.98 4.91
CA ALA A 92 -5.79 -10.72 4.58
C ALA A 92 -6.70 -10.18 5.70
N GLY A 93 -7.28 -11.07 6.52
CA GLY A 93 -8.12 -10.69 7.67
C GLY A 93 -7.35 -10.04 8.84
N MET A 94 -6.01 -10.03 8.80
CA MET A 94 -5.17 -9.33 9.79
C MET A 94 -4.82 -7.89 9.35
N LEU A 95 -5.30 -7.47 8.18
CA LEU A 95 -4.97 -6.18 7.57
C LEU A 95 -6.21 -5.28 7.49
N GLU A 96 -6.06 -4.04 7.91
CA GLU A 96 -7.09 -3.00 7.78
C GLU A 96 -6.55 -1.81 6.97
N ALA A 97 -7.43 -1.10 6.26
CA ALA A 97 -7.07 0.14 5.58
C ALA A 97 -6.69 1.24 6.59
N ALA A 98 -5.71 2.07 6.23
CA ALA A 98 -5.21 3.15 7.07
C ALA A 98 -6.25 4.26 7.32
#